data_AF-A0A2P5EY11-F1
#
_entry.id   AF-A0A2P5EY11-F1
#
_cell.length_a   1.000
_cell.length_b   1.000
_cell.length_c   1.000
_cell.angle_alpha   90.00
_cell.angle_beta   90.00
_cell.angle_gamma   90.00
#
_symmetry.space_group_name_H-M   'P 1'
#
loop_
_entity.id
_entity.type
_entity.pdbx_description
1 polymer ?
#
loop_
_entity_poly.entity_id
_entity_poly.type
_entity_poly.pdbx_seq_one_letter_code
_entity_poly.pdbx_strand_id
1 'polypeptide(L)'
;MMISLKRLIAIARKWQKMAGIARSRRTISLPRIISHRGLPHKGHFVVYSVDMKRFVVPLTYLKCSVFRELLRMSEEEFGPPKDGPITLPCDAVSMEYIVSVVKREVSMELERALLLSLASASRECPTTGAVPESLVMLGHCPIIGF
;
A
#
# COMPACT_ATOMS: atom_id res chain seq x y z
N MET A 1 -8.85 -13.38 49.10
CA MET A 1 -10.21 -13.14 48.55
C MET A 1 -10.31 -13.86 47.20
N MET A 2 -11.07 -14.97 47.10
CA MET A 2 -11.20 -15.73 45.85
C MET A 2 -12.31 -15.13 44.98
N ILE A 3 -11.97 -14.78 43.74
CA ILE A 3 -12.92 -14.27 42.76
C ILE A 3 -13.82 -15.44 42.34
N SER A 4 -15.11 -15.35 42.59
CA SER A 4 -16.05 -16.44 42.28
C SER A 4 -16.19 -16.63 40.76
N LEU A 5 -16.33 -17.87 40.29
CA LEU A 5 -16.54 -18.22 38.88
C LEU A 5 -17.71 -17.43 38.23
N LYS A 6 -18.76 -17.15 39.01
CA LYS A 6 -19.89 -16.32 38.60
C LYS A 6 -19.48 -14.89 38.19
N ARG A 7 -18.51 -14.29 38.89
CA ARG A 7 -17.94 -12.97 38.53
C ARG A 7 -17.11 -13.06 37.24
N LEU A 8 -16.32 -14.13 37.06
CA LEU A 8 -15.56 -14.34 35.82
C LEU A 8 -16.49 -14.43 34.59
N ILE A 9 -17.56 -15.24 34.69
CA ILE A 9 -18.54 -15.41 33.60
C ILE A 9 -19.24 -14.08 33.28
N ALA A 10 -19.57 -13.28 34.30
CA ALA A 10 -20.18 -11.96 34.10
C ALA A 10 -19.24 -10.99 33.38
N ILE A 11 -17.95 -10.99 33.73
CA ILE A 11 -16.93 -10.17 33.06
C ILE A 11 -16.79 -10.63 31.60
N ALA A 12 -16.66 -11.93 31.34
CA ALA A 12 -16.54 -12.46 29.98
C ALA A 12 -17.74 -12.07 29.09
N ARG A 13 -18.97 -12.20 29.60
CA ARG A 13 -20.18 -11.80 28.87
C ARG A 13 -20.24 -10.29 28.57
N LYS A 14 -19.72 -9.46 29.48
CA LYS A 14 -19.60 -8.00 29.26
C LYS A 14 -18.63 -7.70 28.11
N TRP A 15 -17.50 -8.41 28.04
CA TRP A 15 -16.53 -8.26 26.95
C TRP A 15 -17.09 -8.75 25.62
N GLN A 16 -17.92 -9.81 25.61
CA GLN A 16 -18.61 -10.26 24.39
C GLN A 16 -19.56 -9.20 23.82
N LYS A 17 -20.32 -8.48 24.67
CA LYS A 17 -21.18 -7.36 24.24
C LYS A 17 -20.36 -6.18 23.70
N MET A 18 -19.24 -5.86 24.35
CA MET A 18 -18.32 -4.80 23.91
C MET A 18 -17.64 -5.14 22.56
N ALA A 19 -17.27 -6.41 22.35
CA ALA A 19 -16.69 -6.89 21.09
C ALA A 19 -17.72 -6.96 19.94
N GLY A 20 -19.02 -7.06 20.25
CA GLY A 20 -20.11 -6.96 19.27
C GLY A 20 -20.25 -5.57 18.66
N ILE A 21 -19.98 -4.51 19.44
CA ILE A 21 -20.03 -3.11 18.98
C ILE A 21 -18.79 -2.78 18.12
N ALA A 22 -17.64 -3.42 18.36
CA ALA A 22 -16.42 -3.21 17.58
C ALA A 22 -16.49 -3.77 16.14
N ARG A 23 -17.42 -4.68 15.83
CA ARG A 23 -17.63 -5.20 14.46
C ARG A 23 -18.54 -4.33 13.59
N SER A 24 -19.12 -3.27 14.16
CA SER A 24 -19.90 -2.26 13.42
C SER A 24 -19.28 -0.87 13.57
N ARG A 25 -17.96 -0.76 13.43
CA ARG A 25 -17.41 0.41 12.77
C ARG A 25 -17.39 0.09 11.29
N ARG A 26 -18.21 0.79 10.51
CA ARG A 26 -17.92 1.04 9.10
C ARG A 26 -16.57 1.76 9.08
N THR A 27 -15.48 1.02 9.12
CA THR A 27 -14.23 1.49 8.57
C THR A 27 -14.55 1.66 7.11
N ILE A 28 -14.67 2.92 6.67
CA ILE A 28 -14.53 3.25 5.26
C ILE A 28 -13.19 2.64 4.88
N SER A 29 -13.25 1.46 4.24
CA SER A 29 -12.10 0.90 3.57
C SER A 29 -11.76 1.92 2.50
N LEU A 30 -10.79 2.78 2.80
CA LEU A 30 -10.04 3.47 1.76
C LEU A 30 -9.69 2.39 0.74
N PRO A 31 -9.99 2.59 -0.56
CA PRO A 31 -9.68 1.61 -1.55
C PRO A 31 -8.19 1.29 -1.41
N ARG A 32 -7.90 -0.01 -1.25
CA ARG A 32 -6.54 -0.54 -1.15
C ARG A 32 -5.91 -0.35 -2.52
N ILE A 33 -5.45 0.87 -2.74
CA ILE A 33 -4.91 1.27 -4.02
C ILE A 33 -3.49 0.74 -4.04
N ILE A 34 -3.32 -0.27 -4.90
CA ILE A 34 -2.05 -0.74 -5.43
C ILE A 34 -1.12 -1.27 -4.34
N SER A 35 -1.49 -2.45 -3.84
CA SER A 35 -0.46 -3.46 -3.61
C SER A 35 -0.04 -4.00 -4.97
N HIS A 36 0.92 -3.34 -5.62
CA HIS A 36 1.80 -4.11 -6.51
C HIS A 36 2.33 -5.28 -5.69
N ARG A 37 2.09 -6.47 -6.21
CA ARG A 37 2.58 -7.77 -5.76
C ARG A 37 3.90 -7.66 -4.97
N GLY A 38 3.87 -7.93 -3.66
CA GLY A 38 5.05 -8.21 -2.83
C GLY A 38 5.55 -7.06 -1.94
N LEU A 39 5.24 -7.16 -0.64
CA LEU A 39 5.75 -6.40 0.50
C LEU A 39 5.39 -4.90 0.58
N PRO A 40 4.77 -4.42 1.69
CA PRO A 40 4.98 -3.03 2.07
C PRO A 40 6.47 -2.89 2.37
N HIS A 41 7.19 -2.02 1.66
CA HIS A 41 8.58 -1.69 1.98
C HIS A 41 8.64 -1.00 3.36
N LYS A 42 8.50 -1.79 4.42
CA LYS A 42 8.52 -1.39 5.83
C LYS A 42 9.95 -1.33 6.32
N GLY A 43 10.75 -0.50 5.70
CA GLY A 43 12.09 -0.27 6.18
C GLY A 43 12.49 1.17 5.96
N HIS A 44 13.33 1.65 6.87
CA HIS A 44 14.06 2.88 6.71
C HIS A 44 15.54 2.53 6.75
N PHE A 45 16.36 3.32 6.08
CA PHE A 45 17.80 3.28 6.22
C PHE A 45 18.28 4.62 6.77
N VAL A 46 19.49 4.62 7.31
CA VAL A 46 20.10 5.79 7.92
C VAL A 46 21.25 6.24 7.04
N VAL A 47 21.27 7.54 6.73
CA VAL A 47 22.38 8.21 6.05
C VAL A 47 22.81 9.43 6.85
N TYR A 48 24.05 9.83 6.64
CA TYR A 48 24.65 11.01 7.26
C TYR A 48 25.03 12.02 6.17
N SER A 49 24.87 13.32 6.45
CA SER A 49 25.48 14.37 5.63
C SER A 49 26.96 14.54 5.97
N VAL A 50 27.68 15.35 5.18
CA VAL A 50 29.08 15.74 5.49
C VAL A 50 29.20 16.47 6.83
N ASP A 51 28.14 17.17 7.26
CA ASP A 51 28.04 17.80 8.59
C ASP A 51 27.72 16.82 9.72
N MET A 52 27.77 15.51 9.45
CA MET A 52 27.43 14.42 10.37
C MET A 52 25.99 14.47 10.88
N LYS A 53 25.08 15.15 10.17
CA LYS A 53 23.66 15.16 10.50
C LYS A 53 23.01 13.87 10.04
N ARG A 54 22.26 13.23 10.94
CA ARG A 54 21.60 11.94 10.72
C ARG A 54 20.23 12.13 10.06
N PHE A 55 19.97 11.38 8.99
CA PHE A 55 18.69 11.30 8.30
C PHE A 55 18.16 9.88 8.26
N VAL A 56 16.88 9.70 8.59
CA VAL A 56 16.17 8.42 8.48
C VAL A 56 15.24 8.49 7.27
N VAL A 57 15.54 7.68 6.25
CA VAL A 57 14.89 7.76 4.95
C VAL A 57 14.22 6.42 4.61
N PRO A 58 12.99 6.42 4.04
CA PRO A 58 12.32 5.19 3.67
C PRO A 58 13.10 4.41 2.60
N LEU A 59 13.10 3.07 2.66
CA LEU A 59 13.72 2.22 1.64
C LEU A 59 13.10 2.43 0.25
N THR A 60 11.89 2.97 0.15
CA THR A 60 11.27 3.33 -1.13
C THR A 60 12.08 4.37 -1.90
N TYR A 61 12.90 5.16 -1.21
CA TYR A 61 13.74 6.19 -1.84
C TYR A 61 14.88 5.57 -2.66
N LEU A 62 15.25 4.30 -2.41
CA LEU A 62 16.22 3.58 -3.25
C LEU A 62 15.77 3.39 -4.70
N LYS A 63 14.48 3.58 -5.00
CA LYS A 63 13.94 3.58 -6.37
C LYS A 63 14.07 4.94 -7.07
N CYS A 64 14.32 6.02 -6.33
CA CYS A 64 14.51 7.35 -6.88
C CYS A 64 15.91 7.48 -7.48
N SER A 65 16.01 8.00 -8.71
CA SER A 65 17.28 8.22 -9.40
C SER A 65 18.22 9.13 -8.60
N VAL A 66 17.68 10.15 -7.92
CA VAL A 66 18.45 11.07 -7.09
C VAL A 66 19.16 10.34 -5.95
N PHE A 67 18.46 9.47 -5.23
CA PHE A 67 19.06 8.69 -4.13
C PHE A 67 20.05 7.64 -4.63
N ARG A 68 19.78 7.03 -5.79
CA ARG A 68 20.73 6.09 -6.42
C ARG A 68 22.03 6.79 -6.79
N GLU A 69 21.94 8.00 -7.33
CA GLU A 69 23.10 8.80 -7.71
C GLU A 69 23.88 9.28 -6.49
N LEU A 70 23.20 9.76 -5.45
CA LEU A 70 23.85 10.15 -4.19
C LEU A 70 24.60 8.98 -3.55
N LEU A 71 24.04 7.76 -3.60
CA LEU A 71 24.70 6.56 -3.09
C LEU A 71 25.91 6.15 -3.95
N ARG A 72 25.83 6.30 -5.28
CA ARG A 72 26.97 6.09 -6.18
C ARG A 72 28.11 7.06 -5.86
N MET A 73 27.80 8.35 -5.74
CA MET A 73 28.79 9.37 -5.38
C MET A 73 29.39 9.11 -3.99
N SER A 74 28.56 8.67 -3.04
CA SER A 74 29.01 8.27 -1.70
C SER A 74 29.98 7.10 -1.76
N GLU A 75 29.70 6.07 -2.55
CA GLU A 75 30.60 4.92 -2.73
C GLU A 75 31.92 5.33 -3.40
N GLU A 76 31.90 6.27 -4.35
CA GLU A 76 33.10 6.77 -5.03
C GLU A 76 34.02 7.59 -4.10
N GLU A 77 33.43 8.37 -3.19
CA GLU A 77 34.19 9.25 -2.28
C GLU A 77 34.61 8.54 -0.98
N PHE A 78 33.71 7.77 -0.38
CA PHE A 78 33.90 7.17 0.95
C PHE A 78 34.12 5.65 0.89
N GLY A 79 33.95 5.04 -0.29
CA GLY A 79 33.96 3.58 -0.45
C GLY A 79 32.63 2.92 -0.04
N PRO A 80 32.50 1.61 -0.27
CA PRO A 80 31.33 0.86 0.17
C PRO A 80 31.25 0.82 1.71
N PRO A 81 30.04 0.84 2.29
CA PRO A 81 29.86 0.76 3.73
C PRO A 81 30.35 -0.60 4.26
N LYS A 82 31.47 -0.59 4.99
CA LYS A 82 32.02 -1.80 5.65
C LYS A 82 31.40 -1.99 7.04
N ASP A 83 31.78 -1.13 7.98
CA ASP A 83 31.29 -1.12 9.38
C ASP A 83 30.79 0.26 9.81
N GLY A 84 30.75 1.22 8.88
CA GLY A 84 30.45 2.63 9.13
C GLY A 84 29.08 3.07 8.59
N PRO A 85 28.59 4.25 9.01
CA PRO A 85 27.40 4.84 8.42
C PRO A 85 27.63 5.16 6.94
N ILE A 86 26.54 5.17 6.17
CA ILE A 86 26.56 5.70 4.80
C ILE A 86 26.56 7.22 4.89
N THR A 87 27.64 7.86 4.44
CA THR A 87 27.79 9.32 4.40
C THR A 87 27.58 9.81 2.98
N LEU A 88 26.63 10.70 2.76
CA LEU A 88 26.35 11.29 1.46
C LEU A 88 27.21 12.55 1.25
N PRO A 89 27.69 12.81 0.02
CA PRO A 89 28.51 13.97 -0.32
C PRO A 89 27.63 15.23 -0.49
N CYS A 90 26.83 15.53 0.53
CA CYS A 90 26.00 16.73 0.59
C CYS A 90 25.87 17.21 2.03
N ASP A 91 25.69 18.51 2.21
CA ASP A 91 25.42 19.14 3.51
C ASP A 91 23.98 18.88 3.97
N ALA A 92 23.72 19.18 5.23
CA ALA A 92 22.42 19.00 5.86
C ALA A 92 21.27 19.73 5.15
N VAL A 93 21.51 20.96 4.66
CA VAL A 93 20.49 21.78 4.00
C VAL A 93 20.14 21.18 2.65
N SER A 94 21.14 20.78 1.88
CA SER A 94 20.95 20.08 0.62
C SER A 94 20.15 18.78 0.81
N MET A 95 20.48 17.99 1.84
CA MET A 95 19.78 16.75 2.12
C MET A 95 18.30 16.96 2.50
N GLU A 96 17.99 18.00 3.29
CA GLU A 96 16.60 18.38 3.61
C GLU A 96 15.81 18.74 2.34
N TYR A 97 16.42 19.51 1.45
CA TYR A 97 15.82 19.86 0.18
C TYR A 97 15.55 18.62 -0.68
N ILE A 98 16.53 17.74 -0.85
CA ILE A 98 16.40 16.48 -1.60
C ILE A 98 15.25 15.64 -1.05
N VAL A 99 15.21 15.40 0.26
CA VAL A 99 14.13 14.63 0.91
C VAL A 99 12.78 15.27 0.63
N SER A 100 12.69 16.61 0.67
CA SER A 100 11.43 17.32 0.40
C SER A 100 10.93 17.12 -1.04
N VAL A 101 11.84 17.16 -2.02
CA VAL A 101 11.53 16.97 -3.45
C VAL A 101 11.10 15.53 -3.71
N VAL A 102 11.89 14.55 -3.26
CA VAL A 102 11.62 13.13 -3.46
C VAL A 102 10.30 12.73 -2.78
N LYS A 103 10.00 13.26 -1.60
CA LYS A 103 8.72 13.02 -0.93
C LYS A 103 7.52 13.45 -1.77
N ARG A 104 7.62 14.58 -2.47
CA ARG A 104 6.55 15.08 -3.34
C ARG A 104 6.40 14.19 -4.58
N GLU A 105 7.50 13.79 -5.21
CA GLU A 105 7.47 12.88 -6.35
C GLU A 105 6.80 11.55 -6.01
N VAL A 106 7.18 10.95 -4.86
CA VAL A 106 6.56 9.72 -4.37
C VAL A 106 5.07 9.91 -4.05
N SER A 107 4.68 11.07 -3.53
CA SER A 107 3.27 11.40 -3.28
C SER A 107 2.47 11.48 -4.58
N MET A 108 3.02 12.15 -5.61
CA MET A 108 2.38 12.24 -6.92
C MET A 108 2.26 10.87 -7.60
N GLU A 109 3.26 10.00 -7.43
CA GLU A 109 3.18 8.62 -7.94
C GLU A 109 2.03 7.86 -7.27
N LEU A 110 1.87 8.01 -5.95
CA LEU A 110 0.74 7.42 -5.23
C LEU A 110 -0.61 7.98 -5.69
N GLU A 111 -0.71 9.28 -5.92
CA GLU A 111 -1.92 9.93 -6.46
C GLU A 111 -2.23 9.43 -7.88
N ARG A 112 -1.24 9.30 -8.76
CA ARG A 112 -1.39 8.73 -10.10
C ARG A 112 -1.87 7.29 -10.04
N ALA A 113 -1.21 6.49 -9.22
CA ALA A 113 -1.56 5.10 -8.96
C ALA A 113 -3.02 4.99 -8.47
N LEU A 114 -3.45 5.89 -7.58
CA LEU A 114 -4.83 6.02 -7.12
C LEU A 114 -5.81 6.25 -8.25
N LEU A 115 -5.54 7.24 -9.10
CA LEU A 115 -6.39 7.55 -10.25
C LEU A 115 -6.47 6.39 -11.24
N LEU A 116 -5.36 5.71 -11.54
CA LEU A 116 -5.34 4.55 -12.44
C LEU A 116 -6.17 3.38 -11.91
N SER A 117 -6.18 3.18 -10.60
CA SER A 117 -6.99 2.14 -9.96
C SER A 117 -8.49 2.45 -10.01
N LEU A 118 -8.87 3.70 -9.79
CA LEU A 118 -10.26 4.14 -9.91
C LEU A 118 -10.74 4.06 -11.37
N ALA A 119 -9.88 4.46 -12.32
CA ALA A 119 -10.17 4.37 -13.74
C ALA A 119 -10.35 2.91 -14.20
N SER A 120 -9.53 1.97 -13.71
CA SER A 120 -9.69 0.55 -14.02
C SER A 120 -10.91 -0.08 -13.33
N ALA A 121 -11.23 0.30 -12.10
CA ALA A 121 -12.44 -0.16 -11.40
C ALA A 121 -13.72 0.28 -12.12
N SER A 122 -13.72 1.42 -12.81
CA SER A 122 -14.87 1.90 -13.59
C SER A 122 -15.09 1.16 -14.93
N ARG A 123 -14.14 0.32 -15.37
CA ARG A 123 -14.24 -0.46 -16.61
C ARG A 123 -14.79 -1.87 -16.40
N GLU A 124 -14.95 -2.33 -15.17
CA GLU A 124 -15.54 -3.64 -14.85
C GLU A 124 -17.04 -3.50 -14.55
N CYS A 125 -17.82 -3.12 -15.56
CA CYS A 125 -19.25 -3.43 -15.59
C CYS A 125 -19.42 -4.73 -16.40
N PRO A 126 -19.83 -5.86 -15.81
CA PRO A 126 -20.33 -6.96 -16.60
C PRO A 126 -21.70 -6.56 -17.14
N THR A 127 -21.72 -6.05 -18.38
CA THR A 127 -22.95 -6.02 -19.17
C THR A 127 -23.23 -7.45 -19.63
N THR A 128 -23.95 -8.22 -18.84
CA THR A 128 -24.64 -9.41 -19.34
C THR A 128 -25.99 -9.48 -18.68
N GLY A 129 -26.97 -8.86 -19.34
CA GLY A 129 -28.37 -9.13 -19.10
C GLY A 129 -28.64 -10.59 -19.46
N ALA A 130 -29.09 -11.35 -18.48
CA ALA A 130 -29.80 -12.61 -18.69
C ALA A 130 -31.15 -12.48 -17.97
N VAL A 131 -32.14 -11.98 -18.71
CA VAL A 131 -33.54 -12.29 -18.42
C VAL A 131 -33.85 -13.62 -19.12
N PRO A 132 -34.27 -14.67 -18.40
CA PRO A 132 -34.86 -15.82 -19.04
C PRO A 132 -36.35 -15.51 -19.21
N GLU A 133 -36.83 -15.40 -20.44
CA GLU A 133 -38.16 -15.90 -20.76
C GLU A 133 -38.30 -16.16 -22.26
N SER A 134 -38.66 -17.42 -22.50
CA SER A 134 -39.42 -17.96 -23.61
C SER A 134 -40.16 -16.95 -24.50
N LEU A 135 -40.17 -17.30 -25.80
CA LEU A 135 -41.10 -16.86 -26.86
C LEU A 135 -40.53 -15.83 -27.84
N VAL A 136 -39.70 -16.30 -28.78
CA VAL A 136 -39.85 -15.89 -30.19
C VAL A 136 -39.81 -17.13 -31.06
N MET A 137 -40.97 -17.39 -31.66
CA MET A 137 -41.24 -18.38 -32.70
C MET A 137 -40.37 -18.12 -33.93
N LEU A 138 -39.51 -19.07 -34.27
CA LEU A 138 -39.01 -19.33 -35.62
C LEU A 138 -39.06 -20.86 -35.74
N GLY A 139 -40.02 -21.44 -36.44
CA GLY A 139 -40.25 -21.22 -37.86
C GLY A 139 -39.74 -22.47 -38.60
N HIS A 140 -40.67 -23.40 -38.80
CA HIS A 140 -40.69 -24.48 -39.79
C HIS A 140 -39.71 -25.67 -39.67
N CYS A 141 -40.31 -26.82 -39.39
CA CYS A 141 -39.84 -28.16 -39.74
C CYS A 141 -39.31 -28.25 -41.17
N PRO A 142 -38.27 -29.07 -41.37
CA PRO A 142 -38.39 -30.14 -42.36
C PRO A 142 -37.87 -31.51 -41.87
N ILE A 143 -38.72 -32.52 -42.03
CA ILE A 143 -38.45 -33.86 -42.60
C ILE A 143 -37.32 -34.72 -41.98
N ILE A 144 -37.71 -35.75 -41.21
CA ILE A 144 -37.23 -37.17 -41.23
C ILE A 144 -38.32 -37.95 -40.45
N GLY A 145 -39.02 -39.02 -40.86
CA GLY A 145 -38.74 -40.14 -41.76
C GLY A 145 -38.93 -41.42 -40.92
N PHE A 146 -39.95 -42.22 -41.28
CA PHE A 146 -40.50 -43.45 -40.65
C PHE A 146 -41.66 -43.28 -39.67
#